data_AF-A0A699XMH6-F1
#
_entry.id   AF-A0A699XMH6-F1
#
_cell.length_a   1.000
_cell.length_b   1.000
_cell.length_c   1.000
_cell.angle_alpha   90.00
_cell.angle_beta   90.00
_cell.angle_gamma   90.00
#
_symmetry.space_group_name_H-M   'P 1'
#
loop_
_entity.id
_entity.type
_entity.pdbx_description
1 polymer ?
#
loop_
_entity_poly.entity_id
_entity_poly.type
_entity_poly.pdbx_seq_one_letter_code
_entity_poly.pdbx_strand_id
1 'polypeptide(L)' 'VAKGYAQEKGIDFEDSLAPVARFEAVRIFVAYVAHKSFSIYQMDVKTTFLNGPLKEEVYVAQLDGFIDPDHLEKVYRL' A
#
# COMPACT_ATOMS: atom_id res chain seq x y z
N VAL A 1 -0.14 5.84 -3.12
CA VAL A 1 -1.39 5.19 -2.68
C VAL A 1 -2.31 5.11 -3.89
N ALA A 2 -2.67 3.93 -4.36
CA ALA A 2 -3.71 3.79 -5.37
C ALA A 2 -4.96 4.50 -4.83
N LYS A 3 -5.44 5.49 -5.56
CA LYS A 3 -6.61 6.32 -5.23
C LYS A 3 -7.74 5.33 -4.90
N GLY A 4 -8.08 5.19 -3.62
CA GLY A 4 -8.84 4.06 -3.06
C GLY A 4 -10.31 4.04 -3.47
N TYR A 5 -10.58 3.91 -4.77
CA TYR A 5 -11.92 3.92 -5.35
C TYR A 5 -12.76 2.69 -4.99
N ALA A 6 -12.16 1.66 -4.39
CA ALA A 6 -12.88 0.48 -3.91
C ALA A 6 -13.34 0.63 -2.45
N GLN A 7 -12.91 1.65 -1.71
CA GLN A 7 -13.27 1.79 -0.29
C GLN A 7 -14.67 2.35 -0.11
N GLU A 8 -15.61 1.46 0.20
CA GLU A 8 -16.96 1.80 0.60
C GLU A 8 -16.99 2.39 2.02
N LYS A 9 -17.73 3.48 2.20
CA LYS A 9 -17.85 4.17 3.47
C LYS A 9 -18.52 3.27 4.51
N GLY A 10 -17.76 2.81 5.50
CA GLY A 10 -18.25 1.99 6.61
C GLY A 10 -17.93 0.50 6.50
N ILE A 11 -17.18 0.09 5.46
CA ILE A 11 -16.64 -1.27 5.34
C ILE A 11 -15.13 -1.18 5.55
N ASP A 12 -14.65 -1.68 6.70
CA ASP A 12 -13.24 -1.97 6.87
C ASP A 12 -12.91 -3.22 6.06
N PHE A 13 -12.01 -3.09 5.09
CA PHE A 13 -11.46 -4.23 4.39
C PHE A 13 -10.55 -5.00 5.33
N GLU A 14 -11.10 -5.99 6.03
CA GLU A 14 -10.35 -7.01 6.77
C GLU A 14 -9.37 -7.76 5.85
N ASP A 15 -9.74 -7.91 4.57
CA ASP A 15 -8.92 -8.51 3.50
C ASP A 15 -8.15 -7.44 2.71
N SER A 16 -7.33 -6.68 3.42
CA SER A 16 -6.24 -5.95 2.77
C SER A 16 -5.20 -6.97 2.29
N LEU A 17 -5.03 -7.09 0.96
CA LEU A 17 -3.90 -7.80 0.36
C LEU A 17 -2.54 -7.11 0.63
N ALA A 18 -2.56 -5.91 1.23
CA ALA A 18 -1.37 -5.35 1.85
C ALA A 18 -1.15 -6.01 3.22
N PRO A 19 0.09 -6.42 3.58
CA PRO A 19 0.40 -7.03 4.85
C PRO A 19 0.29 -6.00 5.98
N VAL A 20 -0.93 -5.71 6.40
CA VAL A 20 -1.21 -4.89 7.58
C VAL A 20 -1.23 -5.85 8.75
N ALA A 21 -0.23 -5.73 9.63
CA ALA A 21 -0.20 -6.51 10.85
C ALA A 21 -1.44 -6.21 11.69
N ARG A 22 -2.24 -7.23 12.00
CA ARG A 22 -3.38 -7.11 12.92
C ARG A 22 -2.90 -6.64 14.29
N PHE A 23 -3.64 -5.73 14.94
CA PHE A 23 -3.23 -5.15 16.23
C PHE A 23 -3.04 -6.22 17.32
N GLU A 24 -3.82 -7.29 17.29
CA GLU A 24 -3.70 -8.44 18.20
C GLU A 24 -2.34 -9.13 18.03
N ALA A 25 -1.92 -9.35 16.78
CA ALA A 25 -0.63 -9.98 16.48
C ALA A 25 0.54 -9.09 16.93
N VAL A 26 0.44 -7.77 16.73
CA VAL A 26 1.44 -6.81 17.21
C VAL A 26 1.54 -6.83 18.74
N ARG A 27 0.41 -6.84 19.45
CA ARG A 27 0.38 -6.89 20.92
C ARG A 27 1.04 -8.16 21.48
N ILE A 28 0.72 -9.32 20.90
CA ILE A 28 1.32 -10.61 21.29
C ILE A 28 2.84 -10.59 21.03
N PHE A 29 3.25 -10.09 19.86
CA PHE A 29 4.66 -9.98 19.50
C PHE A 29 5.45 -9.11 20.48
N VAL A 30 4.93 -7.92 20.81
CA VAL A 30 5.57 -7.00 21.77
C VAL A 30 5.66 -7.63 23.16
N ALA A 31 4.59 -8.27 23.64
CA ALA A 31 4.59 -8.94 24.94
C ALA A 31 5.64 -10.06 25.00
N TYR A 32 5.77 -10.85 23.94
CA TYR A 32 6.75 -11.92 23.85
C TYR A 32 8.19 -11.39 23.84
N VAL A 33 8.45 -10.35 23.05
CA VAL A 33 9.77 -9.71 22.97
C VAL A 33 10.17 -9.12 24.32
N ALA A 34 9.24 -8.43 25.00
CA ALA A 34 9.48 -7.89 26.34
C ALA A 34 9.81 -9.00 27.35
N HIS A 35 9.09 -10.13 27.31
CA HIS A 35 9.35 -11.29 28.16
C HIS A 35 10.72 -11.94 27.88
N LYS A 36 11.21 -11.87 26.64
CA LYS A 36 12.50 -12.43 26.23
C LYS A 36 13.67 -11.43 26.28
N SER A 37 13.41 -10.19 26.68
CA SER A 37 14.38 -9.09 26.65
C SER A 37 15.04 -8.90 25.29
N PHE A 38 14.28 -9.11 24.21
CA PHE A 38 14.79 -8.90 22.85
C PHE A 38 14.68 -7.42 22.44
N SER A 39 15.57 -6.98 21.57
CA SER A 39 15.47 -5.67 20.93
C SER A 39 14.49 -5.72 19.76
N ILE A 40 13.56 -4.77 19.71
CA ILE A 40 12.67 -4.57 18.55
C ILE A 40 13.30 -3.53 17.63
N TYR A 41 13.32 -3.82 16.33
CA TYR A 41 13.68 -2.86 15.29
C TYR A 41 12.47 -2.63 14.40
N GLN A 42 12.11 -1.36 14.20
CA GLN A 42 11.07 -0.97 13.25
C GLN A 42 11.73 -0.65 11.91
N MET A 43 11.25 -1.29 10.84
CA MET A 43 11.65 -0.97 9.48
C MET A 43 10.43 -0.46 8.72
N ASP A 44 10.39 0.85 8.49
CA ASP A 44 9.40 1.46 7.61
C ASP A 44 9.87 1.30 6.16
N VAL A 45 9.22 0.41 5.41
CA VAL A 45 9.57 0.22 3.99
C VAL A 45 8.84 1.28 3.18
N LYS A 46 9.51 2.42 2.96
CA LYS A 46 8.99 3.57 2.20
C LYS A 46 8.55 3.26 0.76
N THR A 47 8.96 2.13 0.20
CA THR A 47 8.68 1.76 -1.19
C THR A 47 8.46 0.26 -1.29
N THR A 48 7.22 -0.19 -1.07
CA THR A 48 6.75 -1.47 -1.64
C THR A 48 5.57 -1.20 -2.57
N PHE A 49 5.84 -0.46 -3.65
CA PHE A 49 5.30 -0.98 -4.89
C PHE A 49 6.11 -2.25 -5.14
N LEU A 50 5.41 -3.38 -5.23
CA LEU A 50 5.98 -4.65 -5.60
C LEU A 50 6.74 -4.45 -6.93
N ASN A 51 8.06 -4.22 -6.88
CA ASN A 51 8.95 -4.12 -8.06
C ASN A 51 9.13 -5.50 -8.73
N GLY A 52 8.09 -6.33 -8.71
CA GLY A 52 8.00 -7.47 -9.59
C GLY A 52 7.69 -6.98 -11.00
N PRO A 53 8.15 -7.66 -12.05
CA PRO A 53 7.70 -7.37 -13.40
C PRO A 53 6.17 -7.48 -13.44
N LEU A 54 5.49 -6.39 -13.78
CA LEU A 54 4.07 -6.39 -14.07
C LEU A 54 3.84 -7.26 -15.31
N LYS A 55 2.99 -8.28 -15.18
CA LYS A 55 2.54 -9.07 -16.34
C LYS A 55 1.43 -8.37 -17.09
N GLU A 56 0.69 -7.51 -16.40
CA GLU A 56 -0.45 -6.75 -16.91
C GLU A 56 -0.02 -5.35 -17.34
N GLU A 57 -0.48 -4.90 -18.51
CA GLU A 57 -0.33 -3.49 -18.91
C GLU A 57 -1.27 -2.62 -18.09
N VAL A 58 -0.71 -1.76 -17.24
CA VAL A 58 -1.49 -0.83 -16.42
C VAL A 58 -1.40 0.56 -17.02
N TYR A 59 -2.56 1.15 -17.27
CA TYR A 59 -2.69 2.53 -17.71
C TYR A 59 -3.14 3.41 -16.54
N VAL A 60 -2.45 4.54 -16.35
CA VAL A 60 -2.74 5.52 -15.30
C VAL A 60 -3.20 6.81 -15.97
N ALA A 61 -4.30 7.38 -15.47
CA ALA A 61 -4.73 8.72 -15.85
C ALA A 61 -3.62 9.75 -15.56
N GLN A 62 -3.64 10.87 -16.27
CA GLN A 62 -2.66 11.93 -16.04
C GLN A 62 -2.75 12.44 -14.61
N LEU A 63 -1.58 12.69 -14.02
CA LEU A 63 -1.50 13.25 -12.69
C LEU A 63 -2.02 14.68 -12.70
N ASP A 64 -2.69 15.09 -11.63
CA ASP A 64 -3.35 16.41 -11.51
C ASP A 64 -2.40 17.61 -11.69
N GLY A 65 -1.07 17.39 -11.71
CA GLY A 65 -0.04 18.40 -11.98
C GLY A 65 0.77 18.23 -13.27
N PHE A 66 0.42 17.25 -14.11
CA PHE A 66 1.08 16.91 -15.38
C PHE A 66 0.07 16.72 -16.53
N ILE A 67 -1.11 17.33 -16.41
CA ILE A 67 -2.15 17.25 -17.44
C ILE A 67 -1.66 17.99 -18.70
N ASP A 68 -1.54 17.26 -19.81
CA ASP A 68 -1.35 17.80 -21.16
C ASP A 68 -2.71 18.31 -21.68
N PRO A 69 -2.90 19.64 -21.80
CA PRO A 69 -4.18 20.22 -22.18
C PRO A 69 -4.57 19.93 -23.63
N ASP A 70 -3.62 19.60 -24.50
CA ASP A 70 -3.90 19.27 -25.90
C ASP A 70 -4.30 17.79 -26.08
N HIS A 71 -4.10 16.96 -25.05
CA HIS A 71 -4.33 15.52 -25.10
C HIS A 71 -4.84 14.97 -23.77
N LEU A 72 -5.99 15.46 -23.32
CA LEU A 72 -6.59 15.14 -22.03
C LEU A 72 -6.89 13.64 -21.84
N GLU A 73 -7.13 12.91 -22.93
CA GLU A 73 -7.43 11.47 -22.91
C GLU A 73 -6.20 10.56 -22.83
N LYS A 74 -4.98 11.10 -22.92
CA LYS A 74 -3.76 10.28 -22.84
C LYS A 74 -3.61 9.69 -21.44
N VAL A 75 -3.13 8.45 -21.40
CA VAL A 75 -2.84 7.70 -20.19
C VAL A 75 -1.37 7.27 -20.21
N TYR A 76 -0.72 7.24 -19.04
CA TYR A 76 0.64 6.72 -18.90
C TYR A 76 0.60 5.21 -18.74
N ARG A 77 1.39 4.49 -19.56
CA ARG A 77 1.61 3.06 -19.35
C ARG A 77 2.74 2.88 -18.32
N LEU A 78 2.46 2.10 -17.28
CA LEU A 78 3.44 1.69 -16.26
C LEU A 78 4.31 0.53 -16.75
#